data_AF-A0A7R7BUF1-F1
#
_entry.id   AF-A0A7R7BUF1-F1
#
_cell.length_a   1.000
_cell.length_b   1.000
_cell.length_c   1.000
_cell.angle_alpha   90.00
_cell.angle_beta   90.00
_cell.angle_gamma   90.00
#
_symmetry.space_group_name_H-M   'P 1'
#
loop_
_entity.id
_entity.type
_entity.pdbx_description
1 polymer ?
#
loop_
_entity_poly.entity_id
_entity_poly.type
_entity_poly.pdbx_seq_one_letter_code
_entity_poly.pdbx_strand_id
1 'polypeptide(L)' 'MNWGIEDFTAAAALLAAAWMGIALVRRNVHGRVLRPILLVGVVLVVLMIWAHLAVGIV' A
#
# COMPACT_ATOMS: atom_id res chain seq x y z
N MET A 1 18.96 -14.30 -3.58
CA MET A 1 17.54 -13.89 -3.51
C MET A 1 16.82 -14.50 -4.69
N ASN A 2 16.12 -15.61 -4.49
CA ASN A 2 15.35 -16.24 -5.55
C ASN A 2 13.91 -15.73 -5.42
N TRP A 3 13.61 -14.60 -6.06
CA TRP A 3 12.24 -14.07 -6.08
C TRP A 3 11.41 -14.99 -6.96
N GLY A 4 10.39 -15.60 -6.38
CA GLY A 4 9.43 -16.44 -7.08
C GLY A 4 8.32 -15.61 -7.74
N ILE A 5 7.52 -16.27 -8.56
CA ILE A 5 6.32 -15.66 -9.17
C ILE A 5 5.37 -15.13 -8.07
N GLU A 6 5.31 -15.83 -6.93
CA GLU A 6 4.50 -15.44 -5.77
C GLU A 6 4.89 -14.05 -5.25
N ASP A 7 6.18 -13.75 -5.11
CA ASP A 7 6.67 -12.44 -4.67
C ASP A 7 6.26 -11.32 -5.63
N PHE A 8 6.35 -11.57 -6.94
CA PHE A 8 5.90 -10.62 -7.96
C PHE A 8 4.39 -10.41 -7.94
N THR A 9 3.62 -11.48 -7.76
CA THR A 9 2.15 -11.35 -7.64
C THR A 9 1.74 -10.60 -6.38
N ALA A 10 2.43 -10.83 -5.25
CA ALA A 10 2.21 -10.10 -4.01
C ALA A 10 2.57 -8.62 -4.16
N ALA A 11 3.69 -8.31 -4.80
CA ALA A 11 4.07 -6.94 -5.14
C ALA A 11 3.05 -6.25 -6.02
N ALA A 12 2.57 -6.92 -7.08
CA ALA A 12 1.55 -6.39 -7.97
C ALA A 12 0.22 -6.14 -7.24
N ALA A 13 -0.21 -7.06 -6.38
CA ALA A 13 -1.40 -6.90 -5.56
C ALA A 13 -1.28 -5.71 -4.60
N LEU A 14 -0.13 -5.55 -3.95
CA LEU A 14 0.14 -4.42 -3.06
C LEU A 14 0.15 -3.08 -3.82
N LEU A 15 0.72 -3.05 -5.01
CA LEU A 15 0.73 -1.86 -5.85
C LEU A 15 -0.68 -1.48 -6.30
N ALA A 16 -1.49 -2.46 -6.69
CA ALA A 16 -2.89 -2.26 -7.06
C ALA A 16 -3.71 -1.75 -5.86
N ALA A 17 -3.52 -2.32 -4.67
CA ALA A 17 -4.16 -1.87 -3.45
C ALA A 17 -3.76 -0.43 -3.09
N ALA A 18 -2.48 -0.07 -3.22
CA ALA A 18 -1.99 1.28 -3.00
C ALA A 18 -2.65 2.27 -3.95
N TRP A 19 -2.68 1.96 -5.25
CA TRP A 19 -3.34 2.79 -6.26
C TRP A 19 -4.83 2.99 -5.94
N MET A 20 -5.52 1.91 -5.60
CA MET A 20 -6.94 1.95 -5.26
C MET A 20 -7.20 2.80 -4.02
N GLY A 21 -6.41 2.64 -2.95
CA GLY A 21 -6.48 3.47 -1.75
C GLY A 21 -6.27 4.96 -2.05
N ILE A 22 -5.26 5.30 -2.85
CA ILE A 22 -4.98 6.67 -3.28
C ILE A 22 -6.15 7.22 -4.11
N ALA A 23 -6.68 6.45 -5.06
CA ALA A 23 -7.80 6.86 -5.90
C ALA A 23 -9.07 7.13 -5.07
N LEU A 24 -9.36 6.27 -4.08
CA LEU A 24 -10.46 6.47 -3.14
C LEU A 24 -10.29 7.74 -2.32
N VAL A 25 -9.10 7.99 -1.76
CA VAL A 25 -8.84 9.21 -0.98
C VAL A 25 -8.98 10.44 -1.86
N ARG A 26 -8.43 10.43 -3.08
CA ARG A 26 -8.54 11.56 -4.01
C ARG A 26 -9.98 11.84 -4.47
N ARG A 27 -10.79 10.79 -4.65
CA ARG A 27 -12.17 10.92 -5.13
C ARG A 27 -13.15 11.34 -4.04
N ASN A 28 -12.95 10.90 -2.81
CA ASN A 28 -13.93 11.06 -1.74
C ASN A 28 -13.54 12.11 -0.68
N VAL A 29 -12.24 12.42 -0.53
CA VAL A 29 -11.76 13.31 0.53
C VAL A 29 -11.40 14.69 -0.03
N HIS A 30 -12.27 15.66 0.26
CA HIS A 30 -12.11 17.05 -0.18
C HIS A 30 -11.37 17.92 0.87
N GLY A 31 -11.19 17.42 2.10
CA GLY A 31 -10.54 18.15 3.19
C GLY A 31 -9.04 18.36 2.99
N ARG A 32 -8.56 19.61 3.07
CA ARG A 32 -7.15 20.00 2.82
C ARG A 32 -6.16 19.32 3.78
N VAL A 33 -6.57 19.07 5.03
CA VAL A 33 -5.73 18.44 6.07
C VAL A 33 -5.93 16.94 6.14
N LEU A 34 -7.17 16.45 5.98
CA LEU A 34 -7.48 15.03 6.10
C LEU A 34 -6.92 14.21 4.93
N ARG A 35 -6.86 14.80 3.74
CA ARG A 35 -6.36 14.14 2.53
C ARG A 35 -4.90 13.67 2.65
N PRO A 36 -3.91 14.51 3.02
CA PRO A 36 -2.54 14.04 3.18
C PRO A 36 -2.39 13.02 4.30
N ILE A 37 -3.14 13.14 5.41
CA ILE A 37 -3.11 12.16 6.51
C ILE A 37 -3.52 10.77 6.02
N LEU A 38 -4.61 10.69 5.26
CA LEU A 38 -5.11 9.42 4.71
C LEU A 38 -4.16 8.85 3.64
N LEU A 39 -3.56 9.69 2.80
CA LEU A 39 -2.55 9.24 1.83
C LEU A 39 -1.31 8.66 2.53
N VAL A 40 -0.81 9.32 3.57
CA VAL A 40 0.29 8.80 4.39
C VAL A 40 -0.13 7.48 5.05
N GLY A 41 -1.36 7.38 5.55
CA GLY A 41 -1.91 6.14 6.10
C GLY A 41 -1.90 4.98 5.09
N VAL A 42 -2.36 5.22 3.85
CA VAL A 42 -2.34 4.20 2.78
C VAL A 42 -0.91 3.74 2.51
N VAL A 43 0.05 4.66 2.41
CA VAL A 43 1.45 4.32 2.17
C VAL A 43 2.03 3.51 3.34
N LEU A 44 1.75 3.90 4.59
CA LEU A 44 2.21 3.18 5.77
C LEU A 44 1.66 1.76 5.83
N VAL A 45 0.38 1.56 5.55
CA VAL A 45 -0.23 0.23 5.52
C VAL A 45 0.44 -0.64 4.44
N VAL A 46 0.63 -0.10 3.23
CA VAL A 46 1.29 -0.84 2.14
C VAL A 46 2.72 -1.23 2.50
N LEU A 47 3.49 -0.30 3.09
CA LEU A 47 4.85 -0.57 3.54
C LEU A 47 4.89 -1.58 4.68
N MET A 48 3.93 -1.55 5.60
CA MET A 48 3.84 -2.47 6.71
C MET A 48 3.56 -3.90 6.22
N ILE A 49 2.65 -4.06 5.26
CA ILE A 49 2.39 -5.36 4.63
C ILE A 49 3.62 -5.82 3.84
N TRP A 50 4.26 -4.92 3.09
CA TRP A 50 5.49 -5.23 2.38
C TRP A 50 6.60 -5.69 3.32
N ALA A 51 6.79 -5.01 4.45
CA ALA A 51 7.76 -5.39 5.47
C ALA A 51 7.44 -6.76 6.09
N HIS A 52 6.16 -7.05 6.34
CA HIS A 52 5.72 -8.37 6.80
C HIS A 52 6.08 -9.46 5.79
N LEU A 53 5.81 -9.24 4.50
CA LEU A 53 6.12 -10.21 3.44
C LEU A 53 7.63 -10.36 3.20
N ALA A 54 8.38 -9.25 3.23
CA ALA A 54 9.81 -9.24 2.91
C ALA A 54 10.69 -9.73 4.06
N VAL A 55 10.30 -9.44 5.31
CA VAL A 55 11.09 -9.78 6.51
C VAL A 55 10.52 -10.99 7.23
N GLY A 56 9.26 -11.37 6.97
CA GLY A 56 8.60 -12.50 7.62
C GLY A 56 8.26 -12.26 9.10
N ILE A 57 8.16 -11.00 9.53
CA ILE A 57 7.92 -10.65 10.94
C ILE A 57 6.50 -11.08 11.33
N VAL A 58 6.40 -12.16 12.11
CA VAL A 58 5.20 -12.58 12.87
C VAL A 58 5.00 -11.67 14.07
#